data_AF-A0A2E9JAC1-F1
#
_entry.id   AF-A0A2E9JAC1-F1
#
_cell.length_a   1.000
_cell.length_b   1.000
_cell.length_c   1.000
_cell.angle_alpha   90.00
_cell.angle_beta   90.00
_cell.angle_gamma   90.00
#
_symmetry.space_group_name_H-M   'P 1'
#
loop_
_entity.id
_entity.type
_entity.pdbx_description
1 polymer ?
#
loop_
_entity_poly.entity_id
_entity_poly.type
_entity_poly.pdbx_seq_one_letter_code
_entity_poly.pdbx_strand_id
1 'polypeptide(L)'
;MPEIIPEAISANSLPEWLSPEISKNLSIVALVLLGILLLLVLRFISKVILKFAFMVIIVALALGVWSEKSELSGCINTCDCEIFGQKLQIPPSKNPFCEES
;
A
#
# COMPACT_ATOMS: atom_id res chain seq x y z
N MET A 1 -2.54 3.75 70.87
CA MET A 1 -1.89 4.51 69.78
C MET A 1 -2.88 4.56 68.64
N PRO A 2 -3.50 5.73 68.36
CA PRO A 2 -4.49 5.84 67.30
C PRO A 2 -3.82 6.06 65.94
N GLU A 3 -4.41 5.43 64.94
CA GLU A 3 -4.02 5.35 63.54
C GLU A 3 -4.15 6.73 62.88
N ILE A 4 -3.03 7.30 62.44
CA ILE A 4 -2.98 8.60 61.76
C ILE A 4 -3.13 8.33 60.26
N ILE A 5 -4.35 8.11 59.81
CA ILE A 5 -4.66 8.15 58.38
C ILE A 5 -4.73 9.63 58.01
N PRO A 6 -3.86 10.14 57.12
CA PRO A 6 -3.91 11.54 56.75
C PRO A 6 -5.22 11.81 56.03
N GLU A 7 -5.79 12.98 56.30
CA GLU A 7 -6.87 13.67 55.58
C GLU A 7 -6.48 13.96 54.10
N ALA A 8 -5.91 12.98 53.42
CA ALA A 8 -5.78 12.98 51.98
C ALA A 8 -7.20 12.83 51.42
N ILE A 9 -7.58 13.76 50.55
CA ILE A 9 -8.88 13.87 49.88
C ILE A 9 -9.91 14.68 50.69
N SER A 10 -9.53 15.90 51.07
CA SER A 10 -10.51 17.00 51.08
C SER A 10 -11.15 17.08 49.68
N ALA A 11 -12.40 16.65 49.58
CA ALA A 11 -13.19 16.57 48.35
C ALA A 11 -13.53 17.94 47.70
N ASN A 12 -12.92 19.04 48.18
CA ASN A 12 -13.27 20.41 47.78
C ASN A 12 -12.11 21.23 47.17
N SER A 13 -10.94 20.64 46.96
CA SER A 13 -9.83 21.34 46.31
C SER A 13 -9.15 20.43 45.29
N LEU A 14 -9.81 20.24 44.14
CA LEU A 14 -9.09 19.82 42.94
C LEU A 14 -8.01 20.88 42.69
N PRO A 15 -6.76 20.47 42.40
CA PRO A 15 -5.66 21.40 42.23
C PRO A 15 -5.92 22.32 41.04
N GLU A 16 -5.42 23.56 41.11
CA GLU A 16 -5.78 24.65 40.18
C GLU A 16 -5.50 24.34 38.70
N TRP A 17 -4.57 23.42 38.42
CA TRP A 17 -4.26 22.88 37.08
C TRP A 17 -5.34 21.92 36.51
N LEU A 18 -6.23 21.41 37.36
CA LEU A 18 -7.35 20.52 37.01
C LEU A 18 -8.70 21.27 37.03
N SER A 19 -8.68 22.60 37.10
CA SER A 19 -9.87 23.44 37.09
C SER A 19 -10.66 23.25 35.78
N PRO A 20 -12.00 23.12 35.84
CA PRO A 20 -12.84 22.74 34.69
C PRO A 20 -12.79 23.72 33.51
N GLU A 21 -12.38 24.96 33.73
CA GLU A 21 -12.18 25.97 32.67
C GLU A 21 -10.97 25.68 31.76
N ILE A 22 -9.87 25.15 32.32
CA ILE A 22 -8.71 24.71 31.53
C ILE A 22 -9.07 23.43 30.77
N SER A 23 -9.78 22.50 31.41
CA SER A 23 -10.17 21.20 30.82
C SER A 23 -11.02 21.35 29.56
N LYS A 24 -11.93 22.33 29.52
CA LYS A 24 -12.79 22.57 28.35
C LYS A 24 -12.01 23.09 27.15
N ASN A 25 -11.18 24.10 27.34
CA ASN A 25 -10.39 24.68 26.25
C ASN A 25 -9.34 23.69 25.73
N LEU A 26 -8.67 22.96 26.63
CA LEU A 26 -7.69 21.96 26.26
C LEU A 26 -8.32 20.81 25.46
N SER A 27 -9.53 20.38 25.85
CA SER A 27 -10.27 19.33 25.14
C SER A 27 -10.63 19.75 23.72
N ILE A 28 -11.12 20.99 23.52
CA ILE A 28 -11.44 21.52 22.19
C ILE A 28 -10.17 21.59 21.32
N VAL A 29 -9.06 22.11 21.86
CA VAL A 29 -7.78 22.18 21.15
C VAL A 29 -7.28 20.79 20.76
N ALA A 30 -7.35 19.82 21.67
CA ALA A 30 -6.97 18.44 21.41
C ALA A 30 -7.83 17.80 20.30
N LEU A 31 -9.14 18.05 20.32
CA LEU A 31 -10.07 17.54 19.31
C LEU A 31 -9.79 18.13 17.92
N VAL A 32 -9.50 19.44 17.87
CA VAL A 32 -9.11 20.13 16.63
C VAL A 32 -7.78 19.57 16.10
N LEU A 33 -6.77 19.42 16.96
CA LEU A 33 -5.48 18.83 16.57
C LEU A 33 -5.65 17.41 16.04
N LEU A 34 -6.45 16.58 16.71
CA LEU A 34 -6.72 15.21 16.28
C LEU A 34 -7.41 15.18 14.91
N GLY A 35 -8.38 16.07 14.69
CA GLY A 35 -9.04 16.22 13.39
C GLY A 35 -8.08 16.62 12.27
N ILE A 36 -7.17 17.57 12.55
CA ILE A 36 -6.14 17.99 11.58
C ILE A 36 -5.19 16.83 11.27
N LEU A 37 -4.74 16.10 12.30
CA LEU A 37 -3.83 14.97 12.13
C LEU A 37 -4.48 13.87 11.29
N LEU A 38 -5.75 13.55 11.57
CA LEU A 38 -6.52 12.59 10.78
C LEU A 38 -6.64 13.03 9.31
N LEU A 39 -6.94 14.31 9.07
CA LEU A 39 -7.04 14.86 7.71
C LEU A 39 -5.70 14.76 6.98
N LEU A 40 -4.59 15.08 7.65
CA LEU A 40 -3.24 14.97 7.08
C LEU A 40 -2.89 13.53 6.72
N VAL A 41 -3.17 12.57 7.61
CA VAL A 41 -2.97 11.14 7.34
C VAL A 41 -3.79 10.70 6.14
N LEU A 42 -5.07 11.08 6.08
CA LEU A 42 -5.96 10.70 4.99
C LEU A 42 -5.51 11.31 3.65
N ARG A 43 -5.10 12.58 3.66
CA ARG A 43 -4.50 13.23 2.47
C ARG A 43 -3.20 12.58 2.02
N PHE A 44 -2.34 12.21 2.97
CA PHE A 44 -1.09 11.53 2.69
C PHE A 44 -1.37 10.18 2.03
N ILE A 45 -2.25 9.37 2.62
CA ILE A 45 -2.69 8.09 2.07
C ILE A 45 -3.26 8.28 0.66
N SER A 46 -4.18 9.21 0.43
CA SER A 46 -4.76 9.41 -0.92
C SER A 46 -3.71 9.78 -1.98
N LYS A 47 -2.72 10.62 -1.63
CA LYS A 47 -1.66 10.98 -2.58
C LYS A 47 -0.62 9.89 -2.77
N VAL A 48 -0.29 9.17 -1.71
CA VAL A 48 0.74 8.12 -1.73
C VAL A 48 0.19 6.85 -2.37
N ILE A 49 -1.02 6.41 -2.02
CA ILE A 49 -1.67 5.25 -2.63
C ILE A 49 -1.78 5.45 -4.13
N LEU A 50 -2.19 6.63 -4.60
CA LEU A 50 -2.31 6.86 -6.04
C LEU A 50 -0.96 6.69 -6.75
N LYS A 51 0.11 7.32 -6.23
CA LYS A 51 1.46 7.17 -6.79
C LYS A 51 1.96 5.73 -6.73
N PHE A 52 1.73 5.05 -5.60
CA PHE A 52 2.16 3.68 -5.40
C PHE A 52 1.40 2.72 -6.32
N ALA A 53 0.09 2.90 -6.47
CA ALA A 53 -0.73 2.13 -7.39
C ALA A 53 -0.23 2.28 -8.84
N PHE A 54 0.05 3.50 -9.30
CA PHE A 54 0.66 3.72 -10.61
C PHE A 54 2.01 2.99 -10.75
N MET A 55 2.85 3.05 -9.72
CA MET A 55 4.16 2.38 -9.74
C MET A 55 4.01 0.85 -9.85
N VAL A 56 3.10 0.27 -9.05
CA VAL A 56 2.77 -1.17 -9.10
C VAL A 56 2.22 -1.56 -10.47
N ILE A 57 1.33 -0.77 -11.06
CA ILE A 57 0.76 -1.04 -12.39
C ILE A 57 1.89 -1.09 -13.44
N ILE A 58 2.80 -0.11 -13.43
CA ILE A 58 3.93 -0.07 -14.37
C ILE A 58 4.83 -1.30 -14.20
N VAL A 59 5.15 -1.66 -12.95
CA VAL A 59 5.97 -2.86 -12.67
C VAL A 59 5.26 -4.13 -13.13
N ALA A 60 3.96 -4.26 -12.87
CA ALA A 60 3.17 -5.41 -13.33
C ALA A 60 3.14 -5.50 -14.85
N LEU A 61 2.98 -4.37 -15.56
CA LEU A 61 3.06 -4.33 -17.03
C LEU A 61 4.45 -4.72 -17.54
N ALA A 62 5.51 -4.21 -16.93
CA ALA A 62 6.88 -4.56 -17.31
C ALA A 62 7.17 -6.06 -17.13
N LEU A 63 6.70 -6.65 -16.02
CA LEU A 63 6.81 -8.08 -15.78
C LEU A 63 5.92 -8.90 -16.74
N GLY A 64 4.72 -8.42 -17.05
CA GLY A 64 3.82 -9.03 -18.04
C GLY A 64 4.46 -9.12 -19.42
N VAL A 65 4.98 -8.00 -19.93
CA VAL A 65 5.72 -7.95 -21.20
C VAL A 65 6.95 -8.86 -21.19
N TRP A 66 7.64 -8.95 -20.05
CA TRP A 66 8.78 -9.86 -19.91
C TRP A 66 8.38 -11.34 -19.99
N SER A 67 7.22 -11.69 -19.44
CA SER A 67 6.72 -13.08 -19.43
C SER A 67 6.46 -13.61 -20.84
N GLU A 68 5.89 -12.79 -21.72
CA GLU A 68 5.66 -13.13 -23.14
C GLU A 68 6.96 -13.32 -23.93
N LYS A 69 8.05 -12.65 -23.53
CA LYS A 69 9.35 -12.79 -24.20
C LYS A 69 10.03 -14.14 -23.95
N SER A 70 9.66 -14.85 -22.88
CA SER A 70 10.25 -16.14 -22.53
C SER A 70 9.76 -17.27 -23.44
N GLU A 71 8.53 -17.18 -23.95
CA GLU A 71 7.98 -18.15 -24.92
C GLU A 71 8.55 -17.94 -26.33
N LEU A 72 8.93 -16.71 -26.68
CA LEU A 72 9.51 -16.40 -27.98
C LEU A 72 10.92 -16.98 -28.19
N SER A 73 11.66 -17.24 -27.10
CA SER A 73 13.00 -17.86 -27.19
C SER A 73 12.96 -19.35 -27.50
N GLY A 74 11.86 -20.04 -27.16
CA GLY A 74 11.70 -21.47 -27.46
C GLY A 74 11.36 -21.72 -28.93
N CYS A 75 10.70 -20.76 -29.57
CA CYS A 75 10.11 -20.95 -30.89
C CYS A 75 11.11 -20.89 -32.07
N ILE A 76 12.32 -20.38 -31.85
CA ILE A 76 13.37 -20.43 -32.88
C ILE A 76 13.82 -21.87 -33.15
N ASN A 77 13.67 -22.76 -32.16
CA ASN A 77 14.15 -24.14 -32.22
C ASN A 77 13.07 -25.18 -32.54
N THR A 78 11.80 -24.79 -32.72
CA THR A 78 10.69 -25.73 -33.00
C THR A 78 9.84 -25.25 -34.18
N CYS A 79 9.28 -26.19 -34.95
CA CYS A 79 8.49 -25.90 -36.15
C CYS A 79 7.00 -25.73 -35.89
N ASP A 80 6.57 -26.06 -34.66
CA ASP A 80 5.24 -25.83 -34.12
C ASP A 80 5.42 -25.02 -32.84
N CYS A 81 4.81 -23.84 -32.78
CA CYS A 81 4.81 -23.00 -31.60
C CYS A 81 3.45 -22.39 -31.37
N GLU A 82 3.13 -22.20 -30.10
CA GLU A 82 1.98 -21.44 -29.65
C GLU A 82 2.47 -20.09 -29.14
N ILE A 83 2.14 -19.00 -29.84
CA ILE A 83 2.44 -17.63 -29.43
C ILE A 83 1.10 -16.96 -29.15
N PHE A 84 0.88 -16.48 -27.92
CA PHE A 84 -0.40 -15.93 -27.46
C PHE A 84 -1.61 -16.86 -27.66
N GLY A 85 -1.45 -18.18 -27.48
CA GLY A 85 -2.53 -19.15 -27.69
C GLY A 85 -2.90 -19.38 -29.16
N GLN A 86 -2.13 -18.83 -30.10
CA GLN A 86 -2.27 -19.09 -31.54
C GLN A 86 -1.17 -20.02 -32.00
N LYS A 87 -1.56 -21.18 -32.55
CA LYS A 87 -0.65 -22.13 -33.17
C LYS A 87 -0.17 -21.58 -34.51
N LEU A 88 1.10 -21.25 -34.59
CA LEU A 88 1.77 -20.78 -35.79
C LEU A 88 2.58 -21.94 -36.39
N GLN A 89 2.15 -22.44 -37.54
CA GLN A 89 2.95 -23.35 -38.37
C GLN A 89 3.91 -22.53 -39.21
N ILE A 90 5.21 -22.69 -38.97
CA ILE A 90 6.23 -22.02 -39.76
C ILE A 90 6.45 -22.84 -41.03
N PRO A 91 6.21 -22.27 -42.24
CA PRO A 91 6.45 -23.02 -43.47
C PRO A 91 7.95 -23.35 -43.59
N PRO A 92 8.30 -24.56 -44.03
CA PRO A 92 9.69 -25.06 -44.08
C PRO A 92 10.61 -24.17 -44.94
N SER A 93 10.06 -23.42 -45.89
CA SER A 93 10.81 -22.44 -46.70
C SER A 93 11.29 -21.20 -45.94
N LYS A 94 10.89 -21.02 -44.68
CA LYS A 94 11.20 -19.83 -43.86
C LYS A 94 12.00 -20.14 -42.60
N ASN A 95 12.18 -21.41 -42.24
CA ASN A 95 13.02 -21.84 -41.13
C ASN A 95 13.92 -23.01 -41.56
N PRO A 96 15.25 -22.85 -41.61
CA PRO A 96 16.17 -23.93 -41.98
C PRO A 96 16.21 -25.08 -40.97
N PHE A 97 15.64 -24.92 -39.78
CA PHE A 97 15.49 -25.99 -38.79
C PHE A 97 14.22 -26.85 -39.01
N CYS A 98 13.37 -26.45 -39.95
CA CYS A 98 12.15 -27.16 -40.33
C CYS A 98 12.35 -27.78 -41.71
N GLU A 99 13.21 -28.79 -41.78
CA GLU A 99 13.32 -29.61 -42.99
C GLU A 99 12.10 -30.53 -43.11
N GLU A 100 11.56 -30.62 -44.33
CA GLU A 100 10.34 -31.36 -44.69
C GLU A 100 10.36 -32.81 -44.14
N SER A 101 9.43 -33.12 -43.25
CA SER A 101 9.04 -34.49 -42.91
C SER A 101 7.67 -34.81 -43.47
#